data_AF-A0A8S0FKW6-F1
#
_entry.id   AF-A0A8S0FKW6-F1
#
_cell.length_a   1.000
_cell.length_b   1.000
_cell.length_c   1.000
_cell.angle_alpha   90.00
_cell.angle_beta   90.00
_cell.angle_gamma   90.00
#
_symmetry.space_group_name_H-M   'P 1'
#
loop_
_entity.id
_entity.type
_entity.pdbx_description
1 polymer ?
#
loop_
_entity_poly.entity_id
_entity_poly.type
_entity_poly.pdbx_seq_one_letter_code
_entity_poly.pdbx_strand_id
1 'polypeptide(L)'
;MKPLSSPLQQYWQTVVERLPEPLAEESLSAQAKSVLTFSDFVQDSVIAHPEWLTELESQPPQADEWQHYAAWLQEALSNVSDEAGLMRELRLFRRRIMVRIAWAQTLALVTEESILQQRRSSAIWRRR
;
A
#
# COMPACT_ATOMS: atom_id res chain seq x y z
N MET A 1 4.68 -20.41 -0.58
CA MET A 1 4.41 -19.53 -1.75
C MET A 1 4.88 -20.26 -3.00
N LYS A 2 4.11 -20.23 -4.10
CA LYS A 2 4.55 -20.81 -5.38
C LYS A 2 5.66 -19.95 -5.98
N PRO A 3 6.72 -20.53 -6.56
CA PRO A 3 7.76 -19.75 -7.24
C PRO A 3 7.17 -18.97 -8.43
N LEU A 4 7.70 -17.78 -8.69
CA LEU A 4 7.30 -16.93 -9.83
C LEU A 4 7.56 -17.66 -11.14
N SER A 5 6.62 -17.57 -12.10
CA SER A 5 6.79 -18.14 -13.44
C SER A 5 7.86 -17.39 -14.24
N SER A 6 8.40 -18.01 -15.30
CA SER A 6 9.49 -17.43 -16.10
C SER A 6 9.21 -16.00 -16.65
N PRO A 7 7.99 -15.65 -17.13
CA PRO A 7 7.68 -14.27 -17.52
C PRO A 7 7.69 -13.28 -16.35
N LEU A 8 7.23 -13.72 -15.17
CA LEU A 8 7.21 -12.87 -13.97
C LEU A 8 8.62 -12.62 -13.43
N GLN A 9 9.54 -13.58 -13.60
CA GLN A 9 10.95 -13.39 -13.25
C GLN A 9 11.62 -12.34 -14.14
N GLN A 10 11.30 -12.30 -15.43
CA GLN A 10 11.80 -11.26 -16.35
C GLN A 10 11.22 -9.89 -16.02
N TYR A 11 9.93 -9.83 -15.71
CA TYR A 11 9.30 -8.59 -15.26
C TYR A 11 9.94 -8.07 -13.97
N TRP A 12 10.20 -8.96 -13.00
CA TRP A 12 10.84 -8.61 -11.74
C TRP A 12 12.19 -7.90 -11.91
N GLN A 13 13.02 -8.30 -12.89
CA GLN A 13 14.29 -7.61 -13.17
C GLN A 13 14.07 -6.13 -13.54
N THR A 14 13.04 -5.84 -14.35
CA THR A 14 12.67 -4.46 -14.71
C THR A 14 12.18 -3.67 -13.49
N VAL A 15 11.49 -4.34 -12.56
CA VAL A 15 11.01 -3.72 -11.32
C VAL A 15 12.19 -3.35 -10.43
N VAL A 16 13.14 -4.26 -10.23
CA VAL A 16 14.33 -4.02 -9.39
C VAL A 16 15.15 -2.83 -9.90
N GLU A 17 15.33 -2.69 -11.21
CA GLU A 17 16.04 -1.55 -11.81
C GLU A 17 15.37 -0.18 -11.53
N ARG A 18 14.06 -0.19 -11.24
CA ARG A 18 13.28 1.04 -10.96
C ARG A 18 13.16 1.35 -9.48
N LEU A 19 13.55 0.43 -8.60
CA LEU A 19 13.44 0.63 -7.16
C LEU A 19 14.49 1.63 -6.67
N PRO A 20 14.11 2.59 -5.81
CA PRO A 20 15.06 3.52 -5.21
C PRO A 20 15.99 2.79 -4.23
N GLU A 21 17.20 3.33 -4.00
CA GLU A 21 18.23 2.74 -3.12
C GLU A 21 17.76 2.17 -1.76
N PRO A 22 16.85 2.79 -0.98
CA PRO A 22 16.38 2.20 0.28
C PRO A 22 15.62 0.86 0.11
N LEU A 23 15.25 0.50 -1.11
CA LEU A 23 14.49 -0.70 -1.46
C LEU A 23 15.33 -1.67 -2.30
N ALA A 24 16.59 -1.85 -1.93
CA ALA A 24 17.47 -2.83 -2.55
C ALA A 24 16.83 -4.23 -2.52
N GLU A 25 17.05 -5.02 -3.57
CA GLU A 25 16.41 -6.33 -3.69
C GLU A 25 16.69 -7.27 -2.49
N GLU A 26 17.85 -7.09 -1.85
CA GLU A 26 18.33 -7.87 -0.71
C GLU A 26 17.55 -7.59 0.57
N SER A 27 17.00 -6.39 0.74
CA SER A 27 16.20 -6.03 1.91
C SER A 27 14.73 -6.40 1.76
N LEU A 28 14.28 -6.79 0.56
CA LEU A 28 12.88 -7.10 0.28
C LEU A 28 12.52 -8.52 0.74
N SER A 29 11.46 -8.63 1.55
CA SER A 29 10.87 -9.93 1.87
C SER A 29 10.30 -10.62 0.62
N ALA A 30 10.15 -11.95 0.67
CA ALA A 30 9.50 -12.70 -0.40
C ALA A 30 8.06 -12.20 -0.67
N GLN A 31 7.38 -11.70 0.35
CA GLN A 31 6.05 -11.10 0.25
C GLN A 31 6.12 -9.78 -0.52
N ALA A 32 7.05 -8.88 -0.16
CA ALA A 32 7.27 -7.64 -0.89
C ALA A 32 7.57 -7.87 -2.36
N LYS A 33 8.48 -8.80 -2.69
CA LYS A 33 8.78 -9.17 -4.08
C LYS A 33 7.54 -9.63 -4.84
N SER A 34 6.72 -10.47 -4.20
CA SER A 34 5.45 -10.92 -4.79
C SER A 34 4.50 -9.74 -5.04
N VAL A 35 4.25 -8.90 -4.03
CA VAL A 35 3.29 -7.79 -4.16
C VAL A 35 3.74 -6.80 -5.22
N LEU A 36 5.02 -6.42 -5.20
CA LEU A 36 5.60 -5.55 -6.21
C LEU A 36 5.48 -6.17 -7.60
N THR A 37 5.75 -7.47 -7.77
CA THR A 37 5.57 -8.15 -9.08
C THR A 37 4.12 -8.13 -9.59
N PHE A 38 3.13 -8.25 -8.70
CA PHE A 38 1.72 -8.39 -9.09
C PHE A 38 0.92 -7.09 -9.10
N SER A 39 1.46 -5.97 -8.60
CA SER A 39 0.72 -4.70 -8.50
C SER A 39 1.57 -3.48 -8.87
N ASP A 40 1.41 -3.00 -10.10
CA ASP A 40 2.03 -1.77 -10.58
C ASP A 40 1.64 -0.55 -9.72
N PHE A 41 0.40 -0.53 -9.21
CA PHE A 41 -0.04 0.52 -8.30
C PHE A 41 0.76 0.55 -6.99
N VAL A 42 1.08 -0.63 -6.43
CA VAL A 42 1.93 -0.72 -5.22
C VAL A 42 3.36 -0.33 -5.56
N GLN A 43 3.89 -0.78 -6.71
CA GLN A 43 5.23 -0.36 -7.17
C GLN A 43 5.35 1.16 -7.25
N ASP A 44 4.49 1.82 -8.03
CA ASP A 44 4.52 3.29 -8.23
C ASP A 44 4.36 4.05 -6.90
N SER A 45 3.61 3.48 -5.97
CA SER A 45 3.35 4.09 -4.67
C SER A 45 4.53 3.95 -3.71
N VAL A 46 5.17 2.78 -3.69
CA VAL A 46 6.35 2.49 -2.86
C VAL A 46 7.61 3.16 -3.43
N ILE A 47 7.72 3.35 -4.74
CA ILE A 47 8.78 4.16 -5.34
C ILE A 47 8.67 5.62 -4.89
N ALA A 48 7.45 6.16 -4.84
CA ALA A 48 7.20 7.52 -4.37
C ALA A 48 7.33 7.67 -2.84
N HIS A 49 7.02 6.61 -2.09
CA HIS A 49 7.02 6.56 -0.62
C HIS A 49 7.64 5.24 -0.13
N PRO A 50 8.98 5.12 -0.13
CA PRO A 50 9.66 3.89 0.30
C PRO A 50 9.31 3.45 1.73
N GLU A 51 9.02 4.42 2.60
CA GLU A 51 8.63 4.20 3.99
C GLU A 51 7.39 3.31 4.15
N TRP A 52 6.46 3.34 3.18
CA TRP A 52 5.24 2.53 3.25
C TRP A 52 5.52 1.04 3.17
N LEU A 53 6.58 0.62 2.48
CA LEU A 53 6.91 -0.79 2.41
C LEU A 53 7.39 -1.31 3.77
N THR A 54 8.27 -0.56 4.42
CA THR A 54 8.77 -0.89 5.76
C THR A 54 7.62 -0.94 6.78
N GLU A 55 6.67 -0.01 6.69
CA GLU A 55 5.45 -0.02 7.51
C GLU A 55 4.55 -1.23 7.24
N LEU A 56 4.41 -1.66 5.97
CA LEU A 56 3.59 -2.83 5.61
C LEU A 56 4.20 -4.13 6.11
N GLU A 57 5.52 -4.25 6.06
CA GLU A 57 6.24 -5.43 6.55
C GLU A 57 6.24 -5.50 8.08
N SER A 58 6.39 -4.36 8.76
CA SER A 58 6.34 -4.28 10.23
C SER A 58 4.93 -4.38 10.79
N GLN A 59 3.94 -3.79 10.11
CA GLN A 59 2.53 -3.83 10.49
C GLN A 59 1.63 -4.23 9.31
N PRO A 60 1.53 -5.56 9.05
CA PRO A 60 0.70 -6.09 8.00
C PRO A 60 -0.77 -5.69 8.14
N PRO A 61 -1.49 -5.46 7.03
CA PRO A 61 -2.89 -5.07 7.06
C PRO A 61 -3.78 -6.18 7.63
N GLN A 62 -4.69 -5.79 8.52
CA GLN A 62 -5.66 -6.68 9.19
C GLN A 62 -7.08 -6.42 8.69
N ALA A 63 -7.97 -7.40 8.83
CA ALA A 63 -9.34 -7.33 8.30
C ALA A 63 -10.16 -6.18 8.93
N ASP A 64 -9.90 -5.86 10.18
CA ASP A 64 -10.57 -4.84 11.00
C ASP A 64 -9.87 -3.48 11.01
N GLU A 65 -8.78 -3.29 10.26
CA GLU A 65 -8.01 -2.03 10.29
C GLU A 65 -8.83 -0.80 9.87
N TRP A 66 -9.94 -1.01 9.13
CA TRP A 66 -10.84 0.06 8.72
C TRP A 66 -11.46 0.81 9.89
N GLN A 67 -11.54 0.20 11.08
CA GLN A 67 -12.02 0.85 12.30
C GLN A 67 -11.06 1.97 12.76
N HIS A 68 -9.77 1.87 12.41
CA HIS A 68 -8.74 2.82 12.81
C HIS A 68 -8.52 3.94 11.78
N TYR A 69 -9.04 3.81 10.57
CA TYR A 69 -8.82 4.80 9.50
C TYR A 69 -9.21 6.22 9.89
N ALA A 70 -10.32 6.39 10.61
CA ALA A 70 -10.77 7.71 11.04
C ALA A 70 -9.78 8.35 12.04
N ALA A 71 -9.25 7.57 12.98
CA ALA A 71 -8.27 8.05 13.95
C ALA A 71 -6.95 8.42 13.28
N TRP A 72 -6.42 7.55 12.39
CA TRP A 72 -5.19 7.83 11.65
C TRP A 72 -5.30 9.06 10.75
N LEU A 73 -6.46 9.25 10.11
CA LEU A 73 -6.70 10.43 9.30
C LEU A 73 -6.75 11.71 10.16
N GLN A 74 -7.43 11.66 11.31
CA GLN A 74 -7.46 12.80 12.24
C GLN A 74 -6.06 13.17 12.73
N GLU A 75 -5.24 12.18 13.03
CA GLU A 75 -3.84 12.40 13.43
C GLU A 75 -3.02 13.03 12.30
N ALA A 76 -3.14 12.52 11.07
CA ALA A 76 -2.46 13.09 9.89
C ALA A 76 -2.90 14.54 9.61
N LEU A 77 -4.17 14.87 9.86
CA LEU A 77 -4.73 16.20 9.64
C LEU A 77 -4.47 17.17 10.81
N SER A 78 -3.96 16.70 11.95
CA SER A 78 -3.80 17.52 13.17
C SER A 78 -2.90 18.76 12.97
N ASN A 79 -1.90 18.65 12.09
CA ASN A 79 -0.94 19.71 11.80
C ASN A 79 -1.25 20.50 10.52
N VAL A 80 -2.41 20.25 9.89
CA VAL A 80 -2.83 20.91 8.66
C VAL A 80 -3.64 22.15 8.99
N SER A 81 -3.15 23.32 8.59
CA SER A 81 -3.80 24.60 8.87
C SER A 81 -4.48 25.25 7.66
N ASP A 82 -4.32 24.69 6.46
CA ASP A 82 -4.85 25.24 5.22
C ASP A 82 -5.56 24.20 4.35
N GLU A 83 -6.39 24.68 3.42
CA GLU A 83 -7.16 23.82 2.52
C GLU A 83 -6.26 23.05 1.54
N ALA A 84 -5.16 23.67 1.11
CA ALA A 84 -4.19 23.02 0.22
C ALA A 84 -3.52 21.82 0.89
N GLY A 85 -3.09 21.95 2.14
CA GLY A 85 -2.56 20.87 2.97
C GLY A 85 -3.62 19.81 3.23
N LEU A 86 -4.86 20.19 3.52
CA LEU A 86 -5.96 19.24 3.75
C LEU A 86 -6.17 18.33 2.54
N MET A 87 -6.27 18.94 1.37
CA MET A 87 -6.47 18.19 0.12
C MET A 87 -5.26 17.31 -0.22
N ARG A 88 -4.04 17.75 0.10
CA ARG A 88 -2.83 16.95 -0.08
C ARG A 88 -2.83 15.74 0.85
N GLU A 89 -3.09 15.92 2.13
CA GLU A 89 -3.11 14.85 3.11
C GLU A 89 -4.23 13.84 2.84
N LEU A 90 -5.42 14.29 2.43
CA LEU A 90 -6.50 13.38 2.02
C LEU A 90 -6.10 12.51 0.83
N ARG A 91 -5.42 13.08 -0.18
CA ARG A 91 -4.90 12.31 -1.33
C ARG A 91 -3.82 11.32 -0.91
N LEU A 92 -2.90 11.75 -0.05
CA LEU A 92 -1.81 10.92 0.45
C LEU A 92 -2.34 9.76 1.28
N PHE A 93 -3.20 10.05 2.26
CA PHE A 93 -3.84 9.05 3.12
C PHE A 93 -4.63 8.03 2.30
N ARG A 94 -5.42 8.50 1.33
CA ARG A 94 -6.16 7.60 0.43
C ARG A 94 -5.23 6.68 -0.35
N ARG A 95 -4.13 7.21 -0.89
CA ARG A 95 -3.14 6.40 -1.61
C ARG A 95 -2.53 5.35 -0.68
N ARG A 96 -2.12 5.74 0.53
CA ARG A 96 -1.58 4.83 1.55
C ARG A 96 -2.55 3.70 1.88
N ILE A 97 -3.82 3.99 2.17
CA ILE A 97 -4.83 2.96 2.45
C ILE A 97 -5.07 2.05 1.25
N MET A 98 -5.11 2.59 0.02
CA MET A 98 -5.23 1.74 -1.17
C MET A 98 -4.05 0.78 -1.35
N VAL A 99 -2.83 1.20 -1.00
CA VAL A 99 -1.65 0.33 -1.03
C VAL A 99 -1.79 -0.79 -0.01
N ARG A 100 -2.24 -0.49 1.22
CA ARG A 100 -2.51 -1.50 2.26
C ARG A 100 -3.56 -2.53 1.81
N ILE A 101 -4.65 -2.07 1.19
CA ILE A 101 -5.69 -2.95 0.65
C ILE A 101 -5.12 -3.83 -0.47
N ALA A 102 -4.38 -3.26 -1.42
CA ALA A 102 -3.77 -4.01 -2.52
C ALA A 102 -2.79 -5.06 -2.00
N TRP A 103 -1.97 -4.72 -1.00
CA TRP A 103 -1.08 -5.64 -0.32
C TRP A 103 -1.83 -6.82 0.31
N ALA A 104 -2.90 -6.52 1.07
CA ALA A 104 -3.73 -7.53 1.70
C ALA A 104 -4.41 -8.48 0.68
N GLN A 105 -4.88 -7.92 -0.44
CA GLN A 105 -5.47 -8.68 -1.55
C GLN A 105 -4.45 -9.61 -2.21
N THR A 106 -3.29 -9.07 -2.60
CA THR A 106 -2.28 -9.83 -3.35
C THR A 106 -1.72 -10.99 -2.53
N LEU A 107 -1.60 -10.82 -1.22
CA LEU A 107 -1.13 -11.87 -0.31
C LEU A 107 -2.26 -12.73 0.27
N ALA A 108 -3.52 -12.47 -0.12
CA ALA A 108 -4.72 -13.14 0.42
C ALA A 108 -4.75 -13.18 1.97
N LEU A 109 -4.32 -12.07 2.61
CA LEU A 109 -4.23 -11.98 4.08
C LEU A 109 -5.59 -11.84 4.75
N VAL A 110 -6.57 -11.31 4.03
CA VAL A 110 -7.92 -11.05 4.53
C VAL A 110 -8.96 -11.52 3.52
N THR A 111 -10.17 -11.80 3.99
CA THR A 111 -11.25 -12.28 3.11
C THR A 111 -11.70 -11.22 2.11
N GLU A 112 -12.21 -11.65 0.96
CA GLU A 112 -12.75 -10.73 -0.06
C GLU A 112 -13.84 -9.81 0.51
N GLU A 113 -14.66 -10.33 1.44
CA GLU A 113 -15.67 -9.54 2.16
C GLU A 113 -15.03 -8.41 3.00
N SER A 114 -13.93 -8.71 3.70
CA SER A 114 -13.18 -7.71 4.46
C SER A 114 -12.57 -6.65 3.55
N ILE A 115 -12.08 -7.04 2.37
CA ILE A 115 -11.58 -6.09 1.36
C ILE A 115 -12.70 -5.19 0.86
N LEU A 116 -13.87 -5.74 0.54
CA LEU A 116 -15.02 -4.94 0.12
C LEU A 116 -15.42 -3.93 1.21
N GLN A 117 -15.38 -4.34 2.47
CA GLN A 117 -15.63 -3.45 3.60
C GLN A 117 -14.58 -2.34 3.69
N GLN A 118 -13.28 -2.67 3.61
CA GLN A 118 -12.20 -1.68 3.59
C GLN A 118 -12.34 -0.70 2.41
N ARG A 119 -12.69 -1.20 1.21
CA ARG A 119 -12.93 -0.36 0.02
C ARG A 119 -14.12 0.55 0.23
N ARG A 120 -15.22 0.09 0.83
CA ARG A 120 -16.39 0.93 1.17
C ARG A 120 -16.03 2.03 2.17
N SER A 121 -15.32 1.69 3.24
CA SER A 121 -14.83 2.66 4.23
C SER A 121 -13.87 3.68 3.61
N SER A 122 -13.02 3.25 2.66
CA SER A 122 -12.15 4.15 1.88
C SER A 122 -12.93 4.99 0.84
N ALA A 123 -14.09 4.52 0.38
CA ALA A 123 -14.91 5.18 -0.64
C ALA A 123 -15.75 6.33 -0.09
N ILE A 124 -16.00 6.37 1.22
CA ILE A 124 -16.61 7.54 1.89
C ILE A 124 -15.81 8.82 1.58
N TRP A 125 -14.49 8.69 1.38
CA TRP A 125 -13.56 9.77 1.05
C TRP A 125 -13.41 10.04 -0.47
N ARG A 126 -14.22 9.40 -1.34
CA ARG A 126 -14.31 9.72 -2.79
C ARG A 126 -15.40 10.73 -3.13
N ARG A 127 -16.34 11.01 -2.22
CA ARG A 127 -17.56 11.80 -2.49
C ARG A 127 -17.58 13.20 -1.86
N ARG A 128 -16.45 13.69 -1.34
CA ARG A 128 -16.33 15.07 -0.86
C ARG A 128 -15.16 15.75 -1.54
#